data_AF-A0A7J6DK74-F1
#
_entry.id   AF-A0A7J6DK74-F1
#
_cell.length_a   1.000
_cell.length_b   1.000
_cell.length_c   1.000
_cell.angle_alpha   90.00
_cell.angle_beta   90.00
_cell.angle_gamma   90.00
#
_symmetry.space_group_name_H-M   'P 1'
#
loop_
_entity.id
_entity.type
_entity.pdbx_description
1 polymer ?
#
loop_
_entity_poly.entity_id
_entity_poly.type
_entity_poly.pdbx_seq_one_letter_code
_entity_poly.pdbx_strand_id
1 'polypeptide(L)'
;EWDLYFKPGEKIQGKVMLFPNQDNIVVKNINSKLTKDQRKLFRGTCFGYFLDSHPVGFQSQLVHNALHREVYQKNEKEMWFKFGDENFRFSLAEFAVVSSLLCVGDADLSKYTHRENAFVDRYFCDQTVTVSAVEHRFMYSDFKSDEYAVKMAVLYLVTNLW
;
A
#
# COMPACT_ATOMS: atom_id res chain seq x y z
N GLU A 1 32.79 3.27 11.04
CA GLU A 1 32.11 4.19 10.11
C GLU A 1 30.95 3.44 9.47
N TRP A 2 29.83 4.07 9.15
CA TRP A 2 28.73 3.38 8.46
C TRP A 2 29.07 3.29 6.98
N ASP A 3 29.20 2.06 6.47
CA ASP A 3 29.53 1.81 5.07
C ASP A 3 28.27 1.92 4.21
N LEU A 4 28.34 2.68 3.11
CA LEU A 4 27.25 2.75 2.16
C LEU A 4 26.99 1.38 1.54
N TYR A 5 25.72 1.01 1.45
CA TYR A 5 25.27 -0.23 0.81
C TYR A 5 25.57 -0.19 -0.69
N PHE A 6 25.28 0.94 -1.33
CA PHE A 6 25.65 1.22 -2.72
C PHE A 6 26.94 2.06 -2.75
N LYS A 7 27.97 1.55 -3.43
CA LYS A 7 29.26 2.24 -3.48
C LYS A 7 29.20 3.46 -4.40
N PRO A 8 29.94 4.54 -4.10
CA PRO A 8 30.05 5.68 -5.01
C PRO A 8 30.46 5.25 -6.41
N GLY A 9 29.63 5.54 -7.41
CA GLY A 9 29.86 5.16 -8.81
C GLY A 9 29.18 3.87 -9.26
N GLU A 10 28.60 3.09 -8.36
CA GLU A 10 27.71 1.98 -8.74
C GLU A 10 26.43 2.56 -9.37
N LYS A 11 26.29 2.36 -10.68
CA LYS A 11 25.08 2.72 -11.40
C LYS A 11 24.07 1.60 -11.25
N ILE A 12 23.05 1.82 -10.42
CA ILE A 12 21.83 1.02 -10.50
C ILE A 12 21.13 1.43 -11.80
N GLN A 13 21.21 0.57 -12.82
CA GLN A 13 20.51 0.78 -14.07
C GLN A 13 19.02 0.60 -13.84
N GLY A 14 18.27 1.70 -13.83
CA GLY A 14 16.82 1.67 -13.70
C GLY A 14 16.26 3.08 -13.68
N LYS A 15 15.34 3.39 -14.60
CA LYS A 15 14.52 4.60 -14.47
C LYS A 15 13.41 4.25 -13.48
N VAL A 16 13.34 4.94 -12.34
CA VAL A 16 12.19 4.79 -11.45
C VAL A 16 10.97 5.37 -12.17
N MET A 17 10.24 4.49 -12.87
CA MET A 17 8.95 4.81 -13.45
C MET A 17 7.90 4.55 -12.39
N LEU A 18 7.56 5.60 -11.64
CA LEU A 18 6.31 5.61 -10.90
C LEU A 18 5.34 6.44 -11.72
N PHE A 19 4.16 5.90 -12.01
CA PHE A 19 3.02 6.70 -12.41
C PHE A 19 2.40 7.15 -11.10
N PRO A 20 2.71 8.37 -10.61
CA PRO A 20 2.15 8.79 -9.35
C PRO A 20 0.64 8.83 -9.58
N ASN A 21 -0.12 8.41 -8.57
CA ASN A 21 -1.53 8.67 -8.52
C ASN A 21 -1.70 10.18 -8.25
N GLN A 22 -1.29 11.03 -9.21
CA GLN A 22 -1.01 12.47 -9.06
C GLN A 22 -2.22 13.24 -8.54
N ASP A 23 -3.42 12.68 -8.70
CA ASP A 23 -4.68 13.28 -8.28
C ASP A 23 -5.37 12.57 -7.12
N ASN A 24 -4.72 11.58 -6.48
CA ASN A 24 -5.35 10.72 -5.49
C ASN A 24 -6.68 10.12 -6.02
N ILE A 25 -6.67 9.65 -7.28
CA ILE A 25 -7.90 9.27 -7.99
C ILE A 25 -8.61 8.11 -7.29
N VAL A 26 -7.84 7.20 -6.70
CA VAL A 26 -8.35 6.03 -5.98
C VAL A 26 -9.17 6.49 -4.77
N VAL A 27 -8.64 7.38 -3.92
CA VAL A 27 -9.39 7.90 -2.77
C VAL A 27 -10.56 8.76 -3.22
N LYS A 28 -10.43 9.55 -4.30
CA LYS A 28 -11.55 10.30 -4.88
C LYS A 28 -12.68 9.37 -5.32
N ASN A 29 -12.35 8.27 -6.00
CA ASN A 29 -13.31 7.27 -6.45
C ASN A 29 -13.98 6.54 -5.27
N ILE A 30 -13.22 6.23 -4.21
CA ILE A 30 -13.78 5.65 -3.00
C ILE A 30 -14.74 6.64 -2.33
N ASN A 31 -14.34 7.90 -2.21
CA ASN A 31 -15.15 8.94 -1.60
C ASN A 31 -16.41 9.26 -2.42
N SER A 32 -16.38 9.14 -3.75
CA SER A 32 -17.54 9.38 -4.61
C SER A 32 -18.51 8.21 -4.63
N LYS A 33 -17.99 6.96 -4.63
CA LYS A 33 -18.82 5.77 -4.74
C LYS A 33 -19.44 5.33 -3.41
N LEU A 34 -18.71 5.41 -2.31
CA LEU A 34 -19.22 4.93 -1.01
C LEU A 34 -20.22 5.91 -0.38
N THR A 35 -21.27 5.36 0.24
CA THR A 35 -22.23 6.13 1.04
C THR A 35 -21.58 6.73 2.29
N LYS A 36 -22.31 7.60 3.01
CA LYS A 36 -21.82 8.17 4.28
C LYS A 36 -21.52 7.07 5.32
N ASP A 37 -22.41 6.08 5.45
CA ASP A 37 -22.26 5.00 6.42
C ASP A 37 -21.13 4.03 6.02
N GLN A 38 -21.01 3.71 4.72
CA GLN A 38 -19.90 2.90 4.21
C GLN A 38 -18.55 3.58 4.43
N ARG A 39 -18.45 4.90 4.24
CA ARG A 39 -17.21 5.65 4.56
C ARG A 39 -16.91 5.63 6.05
N LYS A 40 -17.92 5.68 6.92
CA LYS A 40 -17.72 5.53 8.38
C LYS A 40 -17.16 4.14 8.72
N LEU A 41 -17.68 3.09 8.09
CA LEU A 41 -17.17 1.73 8.25
C LEU A 41 -15.74 1.60 7.70
N PHE A 42 -15.45 2.16 6.52
CA PHE A 42 -14.10 2.17 5.95
C PHE A 42 -13.09 2.86 6.86
N ARG A 43 -13.46 3.98 7.50
CA ARG A 43 -12.62 4.68 8.49
C ARG A 43 -12.25 3.82 9.69
N GLY A 44 -13.05 2.80 10.02
CA GLY A 44 -12.74 1.83 11.06
C GLY A 44 -11.72 0.76 10.67
N THR A 45 -11.28 0.71 9.40
CA THR A 45 -10.23 -0.19 8.94
C THR A 45 -8.84 0.40 9.19
N CYS A 46 -7.78 -0.42 9.09
CA CYS A 46 -6.40 0.07 9.11
C CYS A 46 -6.13 1.12 8.02
N PHE A 47 -6.86 1.08 6.91
CA PHE A 47 -6.68 2.03 5.82
C PHE A 47 -7.54 3.29 5.95
N GLY A 48 -8.26 3.46 7.06
CA GLY A 48 -9.20 4.57 7.26
C GLY A 48 -8.57 5.95 7.05
N TYR A 49 -7.32 6.13 7.48
CA TYR A 49 -6.56 7.38 7.33
C TYR A 49 -6.44 7.84 5.87
N PHE A 50 -6.40 6.92 4.90
CA PHE A 50 -6.25 7.28 3.49
C PHE A 50 -7.42 8.11 2.96
N LEU A 51 -8.64 7.94 3.49
CA LEU A 51 -9.80 8.72 3.04
C LEU A 51 -9.67 10.23 3.28
N ASP A 52 -8.93 10.59 4.33
CA ASP A 52 -8.75 11.96 4.79
C ASP A 52 -7.31 12.45 4.53
N SER A 53 -6.48 11.62 3.87
CA SER A 53 -5.10 11.95 3.55
C SER A 53 -5.00 12.98 2.42
N HIS A 54 -4.15 13.98 2.63
CA HIS A 54 -3.86 14.96 1.59
C HIS A 54 -3.05 14.30 0.48
N PRO A 55 -3.23 14.69 -0.79
CA PRO A 55 -2.34 14.26 -1.87
C PRO A 55 -0.89 14.53 -1.48
N VAL A 56 -0.09 13.47 -1.43
CA VAL A 56 1.35 13.59 -1.15
C VAL A 56 2.05 13.80 -2.49
N GLY A 57 2.76 14.91 -2.61
CA GLY A 57 3.66 15.14 -3.74
C GLY A 57 4.76 14.08 -3.73
N PHE A 58 4.71 13.15 -4.68
CA PHE A 58 5.70 12.08 -4.77
C PHE A 58 6.76 12.43 -5.82
N GLN A 59 8.01 12.52 -5.38
CA GLN A 59 9.15 12.70 -6.27
C GLN A 59 10.01 11.44 -6.27
N SER A 60 9.81 10.58 -7.28
CA SER A 60 10.52 9.30 -7.41
C SER A 60 12.04 9.45 -7.36
N GLN A 61 12.55 10.55 -7.91
CA GLN A 61 13.98 10.85 -7.87
C GLN A 61 14.51 11.09 -6.46
N LEU A 62 13.71 11.68 -5.55
CA LEU A 62 14.10 11.85 -4.15
C LEU A 62 14.20 10.50 -3.46
N VAL A 63 13.21 9.61 -3.67
CA VAL A 63 13.25 8.25 -3.11
C VAL A 63 14.44 7.47 -3.66
N HIS A 64 14.69 7.54 -4.98
CA HIS A 64 15.86 6.93 -5.58
C HIS A 64 17.17 7.44 -4.95
N ASN A 65 17.31 8.76 -4.83
CA ASN A 65 18.50 9.36 -4.23
C ASN A 65 18.63 9.01 -2.74
N ALA A 66 17.52 8.86 -2.01
CA ALA A 66 17.51 8.40 -0.62
C ALA A 66 17.98 6.95 -0.51
N LEU A 67 17.56 6.05 -1.40
CA LEU A 67 18.01 4.66 -1.42
C LEU A 67 19.53 4.54 -1.66
N HIS A 68 20.11 5.43 -2.47
CA HIS A 68 21.59 5.51 -2.63
C HIS A 68 22.33 5.96 -1.36
N ARG A 69 21.62 6.44 -0.35
CA ARG A 69 22.19 6.78 0.97
C ARG A 69 22.05 5.63 1.95
N GLU A 70 21.49 4.49 1.56
CA GLU A 70 21.38 3.33 2.42
C GLU A 70 22.77 2.86 2.88
N VAL A 71 22.88 2.47 4.14
CA VAL A 71 24.09 1.93 4.76
C VAL A 71 23.88 0.50 5.20
N TYR A 72 24.96 -0.28 5.24
CA TYR A 72 24.89 -1.67 5.67
C TYR A 72 24.34 -1.79 7.10
N GLN A 73 23.34 -2.66 7.25
CA GLN A 73 22.75 -3.02 8.54
C GLN A 73 22.59 -4.54 8.63
N LYS A 74 22.94 -5.12 9.78
CA LYS A 74 22.81 -6.56 10.07
C LYS A 74 21.36 -6.97 10.40
N ASN A 75 20.57 -6.03 10.91
CA ASN A 75 19.17 -6.26 11.22
C ASN A 75 18.31 -6.14 9.94
N GLU A 76 17.83 -7.27 9.43
CA GLU A 76 16.99 -7.35 8.22
C GLU A 76 15.65 -6.61 8.33
N LYS A 77 15.24 -6.21 9.56
CA LYS A 77 14.00 -5.46 9.80
C LYS A 77 14.21 -3.94 9.83
N GLU A 78 15.42 -3.48 9.54
CA GLU A 78 15.80 -2.07 9.59
C GLU A 78 16.57 -1.66 8.33
N MET A 79 16.14 -0.55 7.74
CA MET A 79 16.94 0.19 6.77
C MET A 79 17.51 1.43 7.46
N TRP A 80 18.74 1.76 7.14
CA TRP A 80 19.42 2.94 7.67
C TRP A 80 19.95 3.77 6.52
N PHE A 81 19.79 5.10 6.61
CA PHE A 81 20.18 6.04 5.55
C PHE A 81 21.07 7.14 6.10
N LYS A 82 22.20 7.40 5.43
CA LYS A 82 23.14 8.46 5.82
C LYS A 82 22.87 9.75 5.06
N PHE A 83 22.33 10.75 5.76
CA PHE A 83 22.12 12.09 5.21
C PHE A 83 23.02 13.10 5.93
N GLY A 84 24.03 13.60 5.22
CA GLY A 84 25.07 14.41 5.84
C GLY A 84 25.84 13.60 6.89
N ASP A 85 25.88 14.12 8.11
CA ASP A 85 26.54 13.50 9.26
C ASP A 85 25.58 12.68 10.13
N GLU A 86 24.29 12.65 9.79
CA GLU A 86 23.26 11.95 10.55
C GLU A 86 22.81 10.65 9.87
N ASN A 87 22.42 9.66 10.68
CA ASN A 87 21.85 8.41 10.21
C ASN A 87 20.38 8.32 10.62
N PHE A 88 19.53 7.98 9.66
CA PHE A 88 18.09 7.88 9.83
C PHE A 88 17.66 6.43 9.70
N ARG A 89 16.85 5.97 10.65
CA ARG A 89 16.32 4.61 10.66
C ARG A 89 14.92 4.59 10.07
N PHE A 90 14.65 3.61 9.22
CA PHE A 90 13.31 3.17 8.84
C PHE A 90 13.19 1.67 9.09
N SER A 91 12.49 1.30 10.17
CA SER A 91 12.28 -0.08 10.57
C SER A 91 10.86 -0.55 10.29
N LEU A 92 10.61 -1.82 10.59
CA LEU A 92 9.27 -2.40 10.62
C LEU A 92 8.28 -1.59 11.48
N ALA A 93 8.75 -0.92 12.54
CA ALA A 93 7.90 -0.08 13.37
C ALA A 93 7.41 1.18 12.62
N GLU A 94 8.32 1.92 11.97
CA GLU A 94 7.94 3.07 11.15
C GLU A 94 7.07 2.64 9.96
N PHE A 95 7.36 1.49 9.33
CA PHE A 95 6.51 0.92 8.30
C PHE A 95 5.08 0.62 8.79
N ALA A 96 4.93 0.02 9.98
CA ALA A 96 3.63 -0.27 10.57
C ALA A 96 2.84 1.02 10.85
N VAL A 97 3.50 2.09 11.30
CA VAL A 97 2.87 3.40 11.53
C VAL A 97 2.38 4.00 10.21
N VAL A 98 3.22 4.03 9.16
CA VAL A 98 2.89 4.64 7.87
C VAL A 98 1.79 3.86 7.15
N SER A 99 1.88 2.53 7.13
CA SER A 99 0.91 1.67 6.45
C SER A 99 -0.35 1.40 7.27
N SER A 100 -0.33 1.71 8.57
CA SER A 100 -1.32 1.28 9.56
C SER A 100 -1.53 -0.24 9.63
N LEU A 101 -0.62 -1.03 9.04
CA LEU A 101 -0.68 -2.48 9.06
C LEU A 101 -0.16 -3.03 10.38
N LEU A 102 -0.81 -4.09 10.85
CA LEU A 102 -0.31 -4.84 11.99
C LEU A 102 0.88 -5.70 11.53
N CYS A 103 2.09 -5.20 11.75
CA CYS A 103 3.34 -5.91 11.40
C CYS A 103 3.84 -6.84 12.52
N VAL A 104 2.92 -7.39 13.30
CA VAL A 104 3.18 -8.37 14.36
C VAL A 104 2.28 -9.58 14.18
N GLY A 105 2.82 -10.78 14.44
CA GLY A 105 2.09 -12.03 14.36
C GLY A 105 2.67 -13.03 13.35
N ASP A 106 1.90 -14.07 13.08
CA ASP A 106 2.31 -15.20 12.25
C ASP A 106 2.11 -14.91 10.76
N ALA A 107 3.20 -15.02 10.00
CA ALA A 107 3.23 -14.91 8.54
C ALA A 107 2.68 -16.17 7.84
N ASP A 108 2.28 -17.20 8.60
CA ASP A 108 1.63 -18.38 8.04
C ASP A 108 0.35 -18.02 7.30
N LEU A 109 0.40 -18.24 5.98
CA LEU A 109 -0.70 -18.05 5.06
C LEU A 109 -1.63 -19.27 5.01
N SER A 110 -1.28 -20.38 5.65
CA SER A 110 -2.07 -21.62 5.65
C SER A 110 -3.49 -21.40 6.16
N LYS A 111 -3.66 -20.50 7.13
CA LYS A 111 -4.96 -20.06 7.68
C LYS A 111 -5.87 -19.39 6.64
N TYR A 112 -5.31 -18.93 5.53
CA TYR A 112 -6.04 -18.32 4.41
C TYR A 112 -6.15 -19.23 3.19
N THR A 113 -5.34 -20.29 3.08
CA THR A 113 -5.51 -21.32 2.05
C THR A 113 -6.75 -22.16 2.35
N HIS A 114 -7.60 -22.39 1.33
CA HIS A 114 -8.78 -23.27 1.38
C HIS A 114 -10.02 -22.81 2.17
N ARG A 115 -10.19 -21.50 2.43
CA ARG A 115 -11.53 -21.01 2.84
C ARG A 115 -12.36 -20.64 1.63
N GLU A 116 -13.50 -21.31 1.47
CA GLU A 116 -14.61 -20.78 0.67
C GLU A 116 -14.91 -19.37 1.15
N ASN A 117 -14.96 -18.43 0.22
CA ASN A 117 -15.11 -17.02 0.53
C ASN A 117 -16.28 -16.47 -0.28
N ALA A 118 -17.44 -16.40 0.37
CA ALA A 118 -18.68 -15.91 -0.23
C ALA A 118 -18.55 -14.51 -0.88
N PHE A 119 -17.59 -13.68 -0.44
CA PHE A 119 -17.30 -12.42 -1.12
C PHE A 119 -16.59 -12.65 -2.46
N VAL A 120 -15.57 -13.50 -2.49
CA VAL A 120 -14.84 -13.85 -3.73
C VAL A 120 -15.77 -14.59 -4.69
N ASP A 121 -16.51 -15.58 -4.22
CA ASP A 121 -17.45 -16.34 -5.04
C ASP A 121 -18.57 -15.46 -5.61
N ARG A 122 -18.93 -14.37 -4.93
CA ARG A 122 -19.97 -13.46 -5.40
C ARG A 122 -19.47 -12.52 -6.50
N TYR A 123 -18.25 -12.00 -6.38
CA TYR A 123 -17.75 -10.93 -7.25
C TYR A 123 -16.69 -11.40 -8.24
N PHE A 124 -16.15 -12.61 -8.11
CA PHE A 124 -15.05 -13.11 -8.92
C PHE A 124 -15.19 -14.59 -9.28
N CYS A 125 -16.39 -15.19 -9.18
CA CYS A 125 -16.59 -16.58 -9.63
C CYS A 125 -16.42 -16.76 -11.14
N ASP A 126 -16.60 -15.69 -11.91
CA ASP A 126 -16.57 -15.68 -13.37
C ASP A 126 -15.21 -15.30 -13.96
N GLN A 127 -14.24 -14.89 -13.14
CA GLN A 127 -12.94 -14.43 -13.61
C GLN A 127 -11.84 -14.47 -12.53
N THR A 128 -10.58 -14.55 -12.96
CA THR A 128 -9.43 -14.38 -12.07
C THR A 128 -9.39 -12.97 -11.48
N VAL A 129 -9.02 -12.87 -10.20
CA VAL A 129 -8.86 -11.58 -9.51
C VAL A 129 -7.60 -10.87 -10.04
N THR A 130 -7.80 -9.86 -10.89
CA THR A 130 -6.75 -8.97 -11.41
C THR A 130 -7.02 -7.53 -10.97
N VAL A 131 -6.03 -6.63 -11.08
CA VAL A 131 -6.21 -5.20 -10.76
C VAL A 131 -7.37 -4.60 -11.55
N SER A 132 -7.44 -4.88 -12.86
CA SER A 132 -8.52 -4.41 -13.73
C SER A 132 -9.88 -5.02 -13.37
N ALA A 133 -9.93 -6.30 -12.99
CA ALA A 133 -11.16 -6.92 -12.51
C ALA A 133 -11.66 -6.25 -11.21
N VAL A 134 -10.76 -5.97 -10.27
CA VAL A 134 -11.08 -5.28 -9.01
C VAL A 134 -11.59 -3.87 -9.30
N GLU A 135 -10.91 -3.11 -10.15
CA GLU A 135 -11.34 -1.78 -10.55
C GLU A 135 -12.74 -1.81 -11.19
N HIS A 136 -12.97 -2.69 -12.15
CA HIS A 136 -14.27 -2.85 -12.80
C HIS A 136 -15.36 -3.23 -11.77
N ARG A 137 -15.10 -4.20 -10.90
CA ARG A 137 -16.05 -4.60 -9.85
C ARG A 137 -16.33 -3.45 -8.90
N PHE A 138 -15.30 -2.73 -8.47
CA PHE A 138 -15.45 -1.58 -7.62
C PHE A 138 -16.28 -0.50 -8.29
N MET A 139 -16.06 -0.15 -9.57
CA MET A 139 -16.79 0.93 -10.24
C MET A 139 -18.24 0.58 -10.57
N TYR A 140 -18.50 -0.65 -11.03
CA TYR A 140 -19.78 -0.96 -11.69
C TYR A 140 -20.68 -1.94 -10.95
N SER A 141 -20.22 -2.57 -9.87
CA SER A 141 -21.08 -3.50 -9.12
C SER A 141 -21.92 -2.78 -8.07
N ASP A 142 -23.12 -3.32 -7.86
CA ASP A 142 -23.91 -3.09 -6.65
C ASP A 142 -23.48 -4.03 -5.54
N PHE A 143 -23.37 -3.49 -4.33
CA PHE A 143 -22.92 -4.25 -3.18
C PHE A 143 -24.08 -4.80 -2.37
N LYS A 144 -23.99 -6.09 -2.02
CA LYS A 144 -25.02 -6.79 -1.24
C LYS A 144 -25.22 -6.18 0.14
N SER A 145 -24.16 -5.63 0.71
CA SER A 145 -24.15 -5.00 2.03
C SER A 145 -23.06 -3.93 2.09
N ASP A 146 -23.16 -3.05 3.08
CA ASP A 146 -22.12 -2.06 3.36
C ASP A 146 -20.76 -2.72 3.67
N GLU A 147 -20.78 -3.88 4.34
CA GLU A 147 -19.56 -4.66 4.60
C GLU A 147 -18.88 -5.10 3.29
N TYR A 148 -19.66 -5.57 2.30
CA TYR A 148 -19.12 -6.00 1.02
C TYR A 148 -18.62 -4.80 0.21
N ALA A 149 -19.31 -3.66 0.28
CA ALA A 149 -18.85 -2.41 -0.33
C ALA A 149 -17.49 -1.99 0.23
N VAL A 150 -17.34 -2.01 1.55
CA VAL A 150 -16.08 -1.65 2.22
C VAL A 150 -14.98 -2.67 1.93
N LYS A 151 -15.27 -3.97 1.91
CA LYS A 151 -14.29 -5.00 1.51
C LYS A 151 -13.78 -4.79 0.09
N MET A 152 -14.67 -4.50 -0.87
CA MET A 152 -14.27 -4.19 -2.24
C MET A 152 -13.49 -2.87 -2.32
N ALA A 153 -13.87 -1.85 -1.54
CA ALA A 153 -13.15 -0.59 -1.49
C ALA A 153 -11.72 -0.76 -0.95
N VAL A 154 -11.53 -1.58 0.10
CA VAL A 154 -10.20 -1.92 0.63
C VAL A 154 -9.39 -2.68 -0.41
N LEU A 155 -10.00 -3.64 -1.10
CA LEU A 155 -9.31 -4.36 -2.17
C LEU A 155 -8.89 -3.41 -3.31
N TYR A 156 -9.80 -2.55 -3.76
CA TYR A 156 -9.53 -1.52 -4.77
C TYR A 156 -8.42 -0.56 -4.34
N LEU A 157 -8.42 -0.14 -3.08
CA LEU A 157 -7.38 0.68 -2.48
C LEU A 157 -6.03 -0.02 -2.59
N VAL A 158 -5.91 -1.23 -2.03
CA VAL A 158 -4.64 -1.98 -1.96
C VAL A 158 -4.13 -2.37 -3.35
N THR A 159 -4.99 -2.63 -4.33
CA THR A 159 -4.52 -2.97 -5.69
C THR A 159 -4.10 -1.76 -6.53
N ASN A 160 -4.43 -0.52 -6.12
CA ASN A 160 -4.21 0.67 -6.93
C ASN A 160 -3.43 1.81 -6.23
N LEU A 161 -2.97 1.59 -4.98
CA LEU A 161 -2.13 2.55 -4.26
C LEU A 161 -0.61 2.28 -4.34
N TRP A 162 -0.20 1.14 -4.90
CA TRP A 162 1.20 0.73 -5.01
C TRP A 162 1.66 0.63 -6.47
#